data_AF-A0A965V2A1-F1
#
_entry.id   AF-A0A965V2A1-F1
#
_cell.length_a   1.000
_cell.length_b   1.000
_cell.length_c   1.000
_cell.angle_alpha   90.00
_cell.angle_beta   90.00
_cell.angle_gamma   90.00
#
_symmetry.space_group_name_H-M   'P 1'
#
loop_
_entity.id
_entity.type
_entity.pdbx_description
1 polymer ?
#
loop_
_entity_poly.entity_id
_entity_poly.type
_entity_poly.pdbx_seq_one_letter_code
_entity_poly.pdbx_strand_id
1 'polypeptide(L)'
;MMMEHLDPRESGREELAAPRAQSQDPMIDREVPLESATMSSALHAWLDGEPVSEQELKADGTSVALWSGVQAEVGRRRSMTTPASMSTQIMDAIARS
;
A
#
# COMPACT_ATOMS: atom_id res chain seq x y z
N MET A 1 -7.93 38.59 -1.37
CA MET A 1 -8.66 37.35 -1.78
C MET A 1 -8.10 36.96 -3.15
N MET A 2 -7.56 35.78 -3.45
CA MET A 2 -7.30 34.52 -2.72
C MET A 2 -6.19 33.76 -3.48
N MET A 3 -5.28 33.14 -2.70
CA MET A 3 -4.53 31.87 -2.90
C MET A 3 -3.68 31.58 -4.16
N GLU A 4 -2.38 31.42 -3.88
CA GLU A 4 -1.43 30.52 -4.52
C GLU A 4 -2.02 29.14 -4.87
N HIS A 5 -1.71 28.66 -6.07
CA HIS A 5 -1.36 27.25 -6.28
C HIS A 5 0.02 27.23 -6.93
N LEU A 6 1.04 27.00 -6.11
CA LEU A 6 2.36 26.55 -6.54
C LEU A 6 2.19 25.11 -7.02
N ASP A 7 2.21 24.90 -8.34
CA ASP A 7 2.29 23.58 -8.92
C ASP A 7 3.74 23.07 -8.76
N PRO A 8 4.01 22.01 -7.97
CA PRO A 8 5.38 21.57 -7.67
C PRO A 8 6.00 20.77 -8.84
N ARG A 9 5.55 20.98 -10.07
CA ARG A 9 5.93 20.19 -11.26
C ARG A 9 6.58 20.99 -12.38
N GLU A 10 6.75 22.32 -12.23
CA GLU A 10 7.34 23.17 -13.27
C GLU A 10 8.78 23.65 -12.99
N SER A 11 9.44 23.17 -11.94
CA SER A 11 10.88 23.36 -11.76
C SER A 11 11.64 22.10 -12.18
N GLY A 12 12.10 22.06 -13.43
CA GLY A 12 13.07 21.03 -13.84
C GLY A 12 13.14 20.70 -15.32
N ARG A 13 12.84 21.63 -16.24
CA ARG A 13 13.06 21.41 -17.67
C ARG A 13 14.10 22.36 -18.24
N GLU A 14 15.37 22.07 -17.99
CA GLU A 14 16.50 22.43 -18.86
C GLU A 14 17.75 21.64 -18.43
N GLU A 15 18.11 20.60 -19.18
CA GLU A 15 19.45 20.43 -19.76
C GLU A 15 19.52 19.13 -20.58
N LEU A 16 19.90 19.26 -21.85
CA LEU A 16 20.23 18.15 -22.73
C LEU A 16 21.56 17.53 -22.28
N ALA A 17 21.50 16.43 -21.53
CA ALA A 17 22.67 15.60 -21.24
C ALA A 17 22.67 14.34 -22.12
N ALA A 18 23.79 14.09 -22.79
CA ALA A 18 24.07 12.94 -23.66
C ALA A 18 23.65 11.58 -23.05
N PRO A 19 23.38 10.53 -23.86
CA PRO A 19 23.01 9.23 -23.32
C PRO A 19 24.17 8.68 -22.48
N ARG A 20 24.00 8.71 -21.15
CA ARG A 20 24.80 7.89 -20.23
C ARG A 20 24.63 6.45 -20.71
N ALA A 21 25.71 5.83 -21.18
CA ALA A 21 25.77 4.39 -21.29
C ALA A 21 25.41 3.85 -19.90
N GLN A 22 24.20 3.31 -19.78
CA GLN A 22 23.73 2.68 -18.56
C GLN A 22 24.54 1.39 -18.46
N SER A 23 25.67 1.45 -17.77
CA SER A 23 26.25 0.26 -17.15
C SER A 23 25.11 -0.37 -16.36
N GLN A 24 24.59 -1.49 -16.86
CA GLN A 24 23.62 -2.28 -16.13
C GLN A 24 24.35 -2.72 -14.86
N ASP A 25 24.10 -2.01 -13.76
CA ASP A 25 24.50 -2.52 -12.45
C ASP A 25 23.93 -3.94 -12.36
N PRO A 26 24.74 -4.95 -12.02
CA PRO A 26 24.23 -6.29 -11.88
C PRO A 26 23.07 -6.24 -10.88
N MET A 27 21.96 -6.87 -11.26
CA MET A 27 20.75 -6.98 -10.44
C MET A 27 21.08 -7.90 -9.25
N ILE A 28 21.83 -7.34 -8.30
CA ILE A 28 22.13 -7.96 -7.02
C ILE A 28 20.89 -7.73 -6.17
N ASP A 29 20.32 -8.81 -5.64
CA ASP A 29 19.34 -8.74 -4.56
C ASP A 29 19.97 -7.98 -3.39
N ARG A 30 19.65 -6.69 -3.30
CA ARG A 30 20.02 -5.86 -2.15
C ARG A 30 19.05 -6.21 -1.04
N GLU A 31 19.46 -7.13 -0.17
CA GLU A 31 18.71 -7.40 1.05
C GLU A 31 18.63 -6.12 1.87
N VAL A 32 17.41 -5.59 2.02
CA VAL A 32 17.14 -4.41 2.83
C VAL A 32 17.11 -4.88 4.28
N PRO A 33 17.97 -4.33 5.17
CA PRO A 33 17.87 -4.62 6.59
C PRO A 33 16.49 -4.21 7.07
N LEU A 34 15.65 -5.20 7.38
CA LEU A 34 14.41 -4.97 8.09
C LEU A 34 14.81 -4.73 9.54
N GLU A 35 14.60 -3.51 10.03
CA GLU A 35 14.51 -3.26 11.47
C GLU A 35 13.58 -4.34 12.03
N SER A 36 14.05 -5.15 12.98
CA SER A 36 13.22 -6.22 13.52
C SER A 36 12.06 -5.58 14.29
N ALA A 37 10.97 -5.29 13.59
CA ALA A 37 9.71 -4.95 14.20
C ALA A 37 9.20 -6.24 14.86
N THR A 38 9.72 -6.53 16.05
CA THR A 38 9.29 -7.67 16.86
C THR A 38 7.85 -7.38 17.27
N MET A 39 6.91 -7.95 16.51
CA MET A 39 5.51 -8.00 16.93
C MET A 39 5.43 -8.81 18.22
N SER A 40 4.58 -8.38 19.14
CA SER A 40 4.42 -9.10 20.40
C SER A 40 3.81 -10.48 20.16
N SER A 41 4.17 -11.44 21.01
CA SER A 41 3.54 -12.77 21.01
C SER A 41 2.03 -12.69 21.20
N ALA A 42 1.54 -11.69 21.94
CA ALA A 42 0.12 -11.46 22.17
C ALA A 42 -0.60 -11.03 20.89
N LEU A 43 0.03 -10.16 20.08
CA LEU A 43 -0.52 -9.75 18.79
C LEU A 43 -0.59 -10.94 17.82
N HIS A 44 0.44 -11.80 17.79
CA HIS A 44 0.43 -13.01 16.97
C HIS A 44 -0.71 -13.96 17.36
N ALA A 45 -0.82 -14.29 18.65
CA ALA A 45 -1.89 -15.13 19.16
C ALA A 45 -3.29 -14.56 18.82
N TRP A 46 -3.47 -13.24 18.95
CA TRP A 46 -4.73 -12.60 18.60
C TRP A 46 -5.04 -12.66 17.09
N LEU A 47 -4.04 -12.51 16.22
CA LEU A 47 -4.22 -12.66 14.77
C LEU A 47 -4.58 -14.09 14.38
N ASP A 48 -4.06 -15.08 15.10
CA ASP A 48 -4.37 -16.49 14.92
C ASP A 48 -5.75 -16.88 15.51
N GLY A 49 -6.39 -15.97 16.24
CA GLY A 49 -7.70 -16.17 16.87
C GLY A 49 -7.65 -16.88 18.23
N GLU A 50 -6.47 -17.00 18.81
CA GLU A 50 -6.28 -17.53 20.17
C GLU A 50 -6.80 -16.53 21.22
N PRO A 51 -7.26 -17.00 22.38
CA PRO A 51 -7.72 -16.12 23.45
C PRO A 51 -6.55 -15.37 24.06
N VAL A 52 -6.57 -14.04 23.96
CA VAL A 52 -5.56 -13.13 24.53
C VAL A 52 -6.25 -12.10 25.42
N SER A 53 -5.62 -11.68 26.51
CA SER A 53 -6.21 -10.66 27.38
C SER A 53 -6.15 -9.26 26.74
N GLU A 54 -7.15 -8.42 27.03
CA GLU A 54 -7.16 -7.03 26.56
C GLU A 54 -5.97 -6.22 27.07
N GLN A 55 -5.43 -6.56 28.25
CA GLN A 55 -4.26 -5.87 28.80
C GLN A 55 -3.00 -6.17 28.01
N GLU A 56 -2.83 -7.41 27.52
CA GLU A 56 -1.69 -7.79 26.68
C GLU A 56 -1.75 -7.10 25.31
N LEU A 57 -2.96 -6.88 24.76
CA LEU A 57 -3.14 -6.21 23.47
C LEU A 57 -3.01 -4.68 23.53
N LYS A 58 -3.16 -4.06 24.71
CA LYS A 58 -3.05 -2.60 24.86
C LYS A 58 -1.68 -2.07 24.47
N ALA A 59 -0.61 -2.84 24.70
CA ALA A 59 0.74 -2.45 24.31
C ALA A 59 0.89 -2.33 22.78
N ASP A 60 0.10 -3.10 22.02
CA ASP A 60 0.12 -3.14 20.55
C ASP A 60 -1.05 -2.40 19.91
N GLY A 61 -1.68 -1.45 20.61
CA GLY A 61 -2.94 -0.83 20.20
C GLY A 61 -2.96 -0.28 18.76
N THR A 62 -1.85 0.30 18.28
CA THR A 62 -1.71 0.76 16.89
C THR A 62 -1.78 -0.39 15.89
N SER A 63 -1.09 -1.49 16.16
CA SER A 63 -1.08 -2.68 15.31
C SER A 63 -2.43 -3.38 15.33
N VAL A 64 -3.07 -3.49 16.50
CA VAL A 64 -4.44 -4.04 16.64
C VAL A 64 -5.45 -3.23 15.83
N ALA A 65 -5.39 -1.90 15.90
CA ALA A 65 -6.27 -1.03 15.13
C ALA A 65 -6.07 -1.19 13.61
N LEU A 66 -4.81 -1.26 13.16
CA LEU A 66 -4.46 -1.51 11.77
C LEU A 66 -5.07 -2.82 11.28
N TRP A 67 -4.79 -3.92 11.97
CA TRP A 67 -5.26 -5.25 11.58
C TRP A 67 -6.78 -5.38 11.64
N SER A 68 -7.44 -4.73 12.59
CA SER A 68 -8.91 -4.64 12.63
C SER A 68 -9.47 -3.96 11.39
N GLY A 69 -8.83 -2.87 10.94
CA GLY A 69 -9.20 -2.18 9.70
C GLY A 69 -9.00 -3.06 8.47
N VAL A 70 -7.90 -3.81 8.40
CA VAL A 70 -7.64 -4.79 7.32
C VAL A 70 -8.73 -5.85 7.28
N GLN A 71 -9.10 -6.45 8.41
CA GLN A 71 -10.14 -7.47 8.46
C GLN A 71 -11.50 -6.94 8.01
N ALA A 72 -11.87 -5.72 8.43
CA ALA A 72 -13.11 -5.08 7.99
C ALA A 72 -13.12 -4.85 6.47
N GLU A 73 -12.01 -4.36 5.91
CA GLU A 73 -11.88 -4.11 4.48
C GLU A 73 -11.89 -5.41 3.66
N VAL A 74 -11.20 -6.45 4.13
CA VAL A 74 -11.22 -7.79 3.51
C VAL A 74 -12.64 -8.35 3.52
N GLY A 75 -13.36 -8.23 4.63
CA GLY A 75 -14.77 -8.63 4.72
C GLY A 75 -15.65 -7.90 3.72
N ARG A 76 -15.48 -6.57 3.61
CA ARG A 76 -16.20 -5.75 2.62
C ARG A 76 -15.88 -6.17 1.18
N ARG A 77 -14.61 -6.41 0.85
CA ARG A 77 -14.22 -6.83 -0.51
C ARG A 77 -14.74 -8.21 -0.86
N ARG A 78 -14.77 -9.14 0.10
CA ARG A 78 -15.33 -10.49 -0.10
C ARG A 78 -16.82 -10.45 -0.42
N SER A 79 -17.57 -9.49 0.12
CA SER A 79 -19.01 -9.35 -0.16
C SER A 79 -19.30 -8.53 -1.43
N MET A 80 -18.32 -7.79 -1.94
CA MET A 80 -18.48 -7.05 -3.20
C MET A 80 -18.51 -8.02 -4.38
N THR A 81 -19.64 -8.04 -5.10
CA THR A 81 -19.78 -8.75 -6.37
C THR A 81 -19.66 -7.76 -7.52
N THR A 82 -18.77 -8.05 -8.47
CA THR A 82 -18.67 -7.27 -9.69
C THR A 82 -19.94 -7.45 -10.53
N PRO A 83 -20.62 -6.37 -10.95
CA PRO A 83 -21.77 -6.48 -11.84
C PRO A 83 -21.42 -7.18 -13.16
N ALA A 84 -22.31 -8.04 -13.66
CA ALA A 84 -22.03 -8.83 -14.88
C ALA A 84 -21.71 -7.97 -16.11
N SER A 85 -22.32 -6.78 -16.20
CA SER A 85 -22.10 -5.82 -17.29
C SER A 85 -20.77 -5.05 -17.19
N MET A 86 -20.04 -5.17 -16.08
CA MET A 86 -18.83 -4.37 -15.84
C MET A 86 -17.75 -4.65 -16.88
N SER A 87 -17.59 -5.91 -17.30
CA SER A 87 -16.60 -6.28 -18.32
C SER A 87 -16.91 -5.62 -19.67
N THR A 88 -18.16 -5.64 -20.12
CA THR A 88 -18.58 -4.97 -21.36
C THR A 88 -18.34 -3.46 -21.29
N GLN A 89 -18.71 -2.82 -20.17
CA GLN A 89 -18.51 -1.39 -19.99
C GLN A 89 -17.02 -0.99 -20.03
N ILE A 90 -16.14 -1.81 -19.47
CA ILE A 90 -14.69 -1.60 -19.52
C ILE A 90 -14.17 -1.71 -20.97
N MET A 91 -14.55 -2.76 -21.69
CA MET A 91 -14.11 -2.96 -23.08
C MET A 91 -14.60 -1.84 -24.00
N ASP A 92 -15.83 -1.40 -23.81
CA ASP A 92 -16.42 -0.26 -24.51
C ASP A 92 -15.66 1.04 -24.23
N ALA A 93 -15.18 1.26 -23.00
CA ALA A 93 -14.40 2.43 -22.64
C ALA A 93 -13.01 2.42 -23.30
N ILE A 94 -12.34 1.26 -23.29
CA ILE A 94 -11.03 1.08 -23.94
C ILE A 94 -11.14 1.28 -25.46
N ALA A 95 -12.22 0.81 -26.09
CA ALA A 95 -12.41 0.96 -27.54
C ALA A 95 -12.67 2.41 -27.99
N ARG A 96 -13.04 3.30 -27.06
CA ARG A 96 -13.33 4.72 -27.34
C ARG A 96 -12.17 5.67 -27.03
N SER A 97 -11.06 5.18 -26.47
CA SER A 97 -9.83 5.96 -26.22
C SER A 97 -8.84 5.81 -27.36
#